data_AF-A0A327X3S9-F1
#
_entry.id   AF-A0A327X3S9-F1
#
_cell.length_a   1.000
_cell.length_b   1.000
_cell.length_c   1.000
_cell.angle_alpha   90.00
_cell.angle_beta   90.00
_cell.angle_gamma   90.00
#
_symmetry.space_group_name_H-M   'P 1'
#
loop_
_entity.id
_entity.type
_entity.pdbx_description
1 polymer ?
#
loop_
_entity_poly.entity_id
_entity_poly.type
_entity_poly.pdbx_seq_one_letter_code
_entity_poly.pdbx_strand_id
1 'polypeptide(L)'
;MLYTRILTVLLVGLSTLLLGSFAAGANPSSNSAQYEFETDAQERQFRQLVNELRCPKCQNQSIADSDAPLAVDLRDRVYLMTMEGQSREDIIEFMRVRYGDFVHYKPPVNASTLILWVGPAAVLLGGVLTIVLMTRRQRRTVDLSADEQARLDALLNADDSEQAKEQRK
;
A
#
# COMPACT_ATOMS: atom_id res chain seq x y z
N MET A 1 -31.20 0.48 9.14
CA MET A 1 -30.83 1.75 8.47
C MET A 1 -29.32 2.00 8.41
N LEU A 2 -28.50 1.57 9.38
CA LEU A 2 -27.04 1.75 9.33
C LEU A 2 -26.36 0.83 8.29
N TYR A 3 -26.80 -0.43 8.20
CA TYR A 3 -26.27 -1.43 7.26
C TYR A 3 -26.54 -1.10 5.80
N THR A 4 -27.71 -0.53 5.48
CA THR A 4 -28.08 -0.13 4.12
C THR A 4 -27.26 1.06 3.61
N ARG A 5 -26.77 1.94 4.49
CA ARG A 5 -25.86 3.04 4.13
C ARG A 5 -24.42 2.58 3.92
N ILE A 6 -23.99 1.52 4.60
CA ILE A 6 -22.65 0.91 4.43
C ILE A 6 -22.60 0.11 3.12
N LEU A 7 -23.67 -0.65 2.81
CA LEU A 7 -23.78 -1.45 1.60
C LEU A 7 -23.78 -0.58 0.32
N THR A 8 -24.44 0.58 0.35
CA THR A 8 -24.47 1.50 -0.80
C THR A 8 -23.14 2.22 -1.02
N VAL A 9 -22.40 2.58 0.03
CA VAL A 9 -21.06 3.17 -0.09
C VAL A 9 -20.05 2.14 -0.65
N LEU A 10 -20.15 0.87 -0.25
CA LEU A 10 -19.31 -0.21 -0.77
C LEU A 10 -19.61 -0.53 -2.25
N LEU A 11 -20.88 -0.48 -2.67
CA LEU A 11 -21.27 -0.76 -4.06
C LEU A 11 -20.89 0.38 -5.04
N VAL A 12 -20.98 1.65 -4.62
CA VAL A 12 -20.62 2.80 -5.47
C VAL A 12 -19.10 2.97 -5.59
N GLY A 13 -18.34 2.61 -4.54
CA GLY A 13 -16.87 2.60 -4.57
C GLY A 13 -16.28 1.54 -5.51
N LEU A 14 -16.97 0.40 -5.70
CA LEU A 14 -16.51 -0.69 -6.58
C LEU A 14 -16.68 -0.35 -8.08
N SER A 15 -17.69 0.45 -8.42
CA SER A 15 -18.04 0.76 -9.81
C SER A 15 -17.17 1.86 -10.46
N THR A 16 -16.45 2.66 -9.65
CA THR A 16 -15.55 3.72 -10.15
C THR A 16 -14.12 3.24 -10.38
N LEU A 17 -13.78 2.02 -9.95
CA LEU A 17 -12.44 1.44 -10.05
C LEU A 17 -12.14 0.79 -11.42
N LEU A 18 -13.14 0.62 -12.30
CA LEU A 18 -13.05 -0.23 -13.50
C LEU A 18 -12.82 0.50 -14.84
N LEU A 19 -12.81 1.84 -14.89
CA LEU A 19 -12.69 2.59 -16.17
C LEU A 19 -11.30 3.21 -16.45
N GLY A 20 -10.28 2.84 -15.70
CA GLY A 20 -8.93 3.40 -15.82
C GLY A 20 -7.95 2.60 -16.66
N SER A 21 -8.32 2.13 -17.86
CA SER A 21 -7.37 1.46 -18.78
C SER A 21 -6.85 2.45 -19.82
N PHE A 22 -5.84 3.23 -19.45
CA PHE A 22 -5.05 4.00 -20.42
C PHE A 22 -3.90 3.13 -20.93
N ALA A 23 -3.89 2.86 -22.24
CA ALA A 23 -2.84 2.09 -22.90
C ALA A 23 -1.49 2.83 -22.82
N ALA A 24 -0.47 2.15 -22.30
CA ALA A 24 0.91 2.61 -22.35
C ALA A 24 1.63 1.90 -23.51
N GLY A 25 2.04 2.68 -24.52
CA GLY A 25 2.90 2.22 -25.59
C GLY A 25 4.31 1.91 -25.07
N ALA A 26 4.88 0.80 -25.52
CA ALA A 26 6.26 0.42 -25.23
C ALA A 26 7.19 1.11 -26.25
N ASN A 27 8.14 1.91 -25.76
CA ASN A 27 9.29 2.36 -26.54
C ASN A 27 10.54 1.65 -25.99
N PRO A 28 11.19 0.77 -26.76
CA PRO A 28 12.49 0.23 -26.37
C PRO A 28 13.59 1.22 -26.77
N SER A 29 14.15 1.94 -25.81
CA SER A 29 15.42 2.66 -25.96
C SER A 29 16.50 1.90 -25.17
N SER A 30 17.16 0.93 -25.80
CA SER A 30 18.30 0.24 -25.18
C SER A 30 19.61 0.95 -25.52
N ASN A 31 20.11 1.78 -24.60
CA ASN A 31 21.37 2.51 -24.73
C ASN A 31 22.49 1.87 -23.88
N SER A 32 22.49 0.54 -23.76
CA SER A 32 23.38 -0.22 -22.87
C SER A 32 24.82 -0.39 -23.38
N ALA A 33 25.18 0.25 -24.50
CA ALA A 33 26.47 0.06 -25.16
C ALA A 33 27.58 1.03 -24.67
N GLN A 34 27.31 1.88 -23.66
CA GLN A 34 28.22 2.98 -23.28
C GLN A 34 29.14 2.69 -22.07
N TYR A 35 28.79 1.72 -21.22
CA TYR A 35 29.51 1.51 -19.94
C TYR A 35 30.25 0.16 -19.91
N GLU A 36 31.52 0.19 -19.54
CA GLU A 36 32.38 -0.99 -19.43
C GLU A 36 32.75 -1.22 -17.96
N PHE A 37 32.70 -2.48 -17.51
CA PHE A 37 32.90 -2.82 -16.10
C PHE A 37 34.06 -3.81 -15.95
N GLU A 38 34.83 -3.69 -14.87
CA GLU A 38 35.94 -4.62 -14.58
C GLU A 38 35.43 -5.95 -14.02
N THR A 39 34.26 -5.93 -13.37
CA THR A 39 33.66 -7.11 -12.73
C THR A 39 32.16 -7.19 -12.95
N ASP A 40 31.62 -8.41 -13.01
CA ASP A 40 30.16 -8.63 -13.05
C ASP A 40 29.45 -8.02 -11.84
N ALA A 41 30.14 -7.89 -10.70
CA ALA A 41 29.57 -7.29 -9.50
C ALA A 41 29.29 -5.79 -9.71
N GLN A 42 30.22 -5.06 -10.32
CA GLN A 42 30.04 -3.64 -10.67
C GLN A 42 28.91 -3.47 -11.69
N GLU A 43 28.87 -4.29 -12.75
CA GLU A 43 27.78 -4.20 -13.74
C GLU A 43 26.41 -4.42 -13.09
N ARG A 44 26.28 -5.46 -12.25
CA ARG A 44 25.02 -5.73 -11.54
C ARG A 44 24.63 -4.60 -10.62
N GLN A 45 25.57 -4.06 -9.85
CA GLN A 45 25.32 -2.92 -8.95
C GLN A 45 24.85 -1.70 -9.74
N PHE A 46 25.57 -1.34 -10.81
CA PHE A 46 25.22 -0.23 -11.68
C PHE A 46 23.81 -0.41 -12.25
N ARG A 47 23.53 -1.58 -12.87
CA ARG A 47 22.22 -1.89 -13.45
C ARG A 47 21.10 -1.79 -12.41
N GLN A 48 21.31 -2.26 -11.19
CA GLN A 48 20.32 -2.12 -10.13
C GLN A 48 20.09 -0.65 -9.76
N LEU A 49 21.16 0.11 -9.55
CA LEU A 49 21.07 1.52 -9.16
C LEU A 49 20.35 2.37 -10.21
N VAL A 50 20.65 2.21 -11.50
CA VAL A 50 20.01 3.02 -12.55
C VAL A 50 18.51 2.73 -12.71
N ASN A 51 18.06 1.55 -12.31
CA ASN A 51 16.64 1.18 -12.28
C ASN A 51 15.93 1.64 -10.99
N GLU A 52 16.65 1.70 -9.87
CA GLU A 52 16.10 2.15 -8.58
C GLU A 52 16.14 3.67 -8.37
N LEU A 53 16.92 4.38 -9.19
CA LEU A 53 16.99 5.84 -9.19
C LEU A 53 16.08 6.44 -10.26
N ARG A 54 15.35 7.49 -9.90
CA ARG A 54 14.44 8.28 -10.74
C ARG A 54 15.12 9.57 -11.17
N CYS A 55 14.78 10.06 -12.35
CA CYS A 55 15.09 11.43 -12.74
C CYS A 55 14.06 12.40 -12.10
N PRO A 56 14.45 13.30 -11.15
CA PRO A 56 13.52 14.19 -10.44
C PRO A 56 12.87 15.27 -11.32
N LYS A 57 13.37 15.44 -12.54
CA LYS A 57 12.88 16.41 -13.53
C LYS A 57 12.11 15.76 -14.68
N CYS A 58 12.01 14.44 -14.70
CA CYS A 58 11.37 13.67 -15.75
C CYS A 58 10.00 13.14 -15.29
N GLN A 59 9.22 12.59 -16.22
CA GLN A 59 7.87 12.07 -15.95
C GLN A 59 7.91 10.71 -15.21
N ASN A 60 8.32 10.72 -13.94
CA ASN A 60 8.36 9.53 -13.06
C ASN A 60 9.08 8.32 -13.69
N GLN A 61 10.17 8.57 -14.41
CA GLN A 61 10.99 7.56 -15.09
C GLN A 61 12.25 7.24 -14.28
N SER A 62 12.73 6.01 -14.40
CA SER A 62 14.06 5.63 -13.94
C SER A 62 15.14 6.39 -14.73
N ILE A 63 16.34 6.53 -14.17
CA ILE A 63 17.46 7.10 -14.92
C ILE A 63 17.96 6.13 -16.01
N ALA A 64 17.61 4.83 -15.91
CA ALA A 64 17.86 3.85 -16.97
C ALA A 64 17.00 4.13 -18.22
N ASP A 65 15.73 4.46 -18.03
CA ASP A 65 14.75 4.58 -19.13
C ASP A 65 14.63 5.99 -19.71
N SER A 66 15.14 7.01 -19.01
CA SER A 66 15.01 8.40 -19.42
C SER A 66 16.21 8.88 -20.23
N ASP A 67 15.94 9.47 -21.40
CA ASP A 67 16.95 10.09 -22.26
C ASP A 67 17.16 11.60 -21.97
N ALA A 68 16.61 12.10 -20.87
CA ALA A 68 16.82 13.49 -20.47
C ALA A 68 18.30 13.75 -20.15
N PRO A 69 18.85 14.95 -20.46
CA PRO A 69 20.25 15.27 -20.14
C PRO A 69 20.62 15.06 -18.67
N LEU A 70 19.69 15.32 -17.74
CA LEU A 70 19.91 15.07 -16.31
C LEU A 70 19.99 13.57 -15.97
N ALA A 71 19.23 12.72 -16.66
CA ALA A 71 19.30 11.28 -16.44
C ALA A 71 20.63 10.70 -16.92
N VAL A 72 21.18 11.24 -18.02
CA VAL A 72 22.53 10.92 -18.50
C VAL A 72 23.58 11.31 -17.45
N ASP A 73 23.55 12.55 -16.95
CA ASP A 73 24.47 13.01 -15.88
C ASP A 73 24.41 12.13 -14.62
N LEU A 74 23.20 11.75 -14.20
CA LEU A 74 22.99 10.84 -13.07
C LEU A 74 23.57 9.44 -13.35
N ARG A 75 23.34 8.87 -14.53
CA ARG A 75 23.92 7.56 -14.92
C ARG A 75 25.44 7.61 -14.93
N ASP A 76 26.03 8.65 -15.51
CA ASP A 76 27.48 8.82 -15.54
C ASP A 76 28.05 8.94 -14.12
N ARG A 77 27.35 9.66 -13.23
CA ARG A 77 27.77 9.77 -11.83
C ARG A 77 27.67 8.45 -11.07
N VAL A 78 26.60 7.67 -11.26
CA VAL A 78 26.45 6.32 -10.69
C VAL A 78 27.57 5.41 -11.19
N TYR A 79 27.87 5.46 -12.49
CA TYR A 79 28.94 4.67 -13.10
C TYR A 79 30.29 4.97 -12.46
N LEU A 80 30.68 6.26 -12.39
CA LEU A 80 31.94 6.68 -11.78
C LEU A 80 32.06 6.19 -10.34
N MET A 81 31.03 6.38 -9.52
CA MET A 81 31.07 5.93 -8.12
C MET A 81 31.13 4.40 -7.98
N THR A 82 30.51 3.66 -8.91
CA THR A 82 30.58 2.20 -8.95
C THR A 82 32.00 1.74 -9.28
N MET A 83 32.67 2.41 -10.22
CA MET A 83 34.06 2.13 -10.57
C MET A 83 35.04 2.54 -9.46
N GLU A 84 34.71 3.59 -8.69
CA GLU A 84 35.43 3.98 -7.47
C GLU A 84 35.26 2.96 -6.30
N GLY A 85 34.44 1.92 -6.48
CA GLY A 85 34.21 0.88 -5.47
C GLY A 85 33.28 1.32 -4.32
N GLN A 86 32.48 2.37 -4.52
CA GLN A 86 31.51 2.83 -3.52
C GLN A 86 30.40 1.79 -3.31
N SER A 87 29.88 1.71 -2.09
CA SER A 87 28.75 0.83 -1.78
C SER A 87 27.46 1.37 -2.40
N ARG A 88 26.48 0.47 -2.59
CA ARG A 88 25.16 0.83 -3.11
C ARG A 88 24.50 1.91 -2.25
N GLU A 89 24.60 1.77 -0.93
CA GLU A 89 24.00 2.69 0.05
C GLU A 89 24.65 4.07 -0.02
N ASP A 90 25.98 4.14 -0.15
CA ASP A 90 26.71 5.41 -0.27
C ASP A 90 26.35 6.15 -1.57
N ILE A 91 26.19 5.41 -2.68
CA ILE A 91 25.76 5.99 -3.96
C ILE A 91 24.34 6.56 -3.83
N ILE A 92 23.40 5.80 -3.26
CA ILE A 92 22.03 6.27 -3.06
C ILE A 92 22.01 7.50 -2.15
N GLU A 93 22.76 7.50 -1.06
CA GLU A 93 22.82 8.63 -0.13
C GLU A 93 23.43 9.87 -0.80
N PHE A 94 24.49 9.71 -1.59
CA PHE A 94 25.04 10.80 -2.40
C PHE A 94 23.99 11.40 -3.33
N MET A 95 23.26 10.55 -4.05
CA MET A 95 22.20 10.99 -4.96
C MET A 95 21.11 11.73 -4.19
N ARG A 96 20.72 11.23 -3.02
CA ARG A 96 19.69 11.81 -2.16
C ARG A 96 20.09 13.20 -1.64
N VAL A 97 21.32 13.32 -1.13
CA VAL A 97 21.85 14.58 -0.58
C VAL A 97 21.94 15.66 -1.66
N ARG A 98 22.27 15.28 -2.90
CA ARG A 98 22.46 16.23 -4.00
C ARG A 98 21.19 16.54 -4.79
N TYR A 99 20.35 15.54 -5.03
CA TYR A 99 19.19 15.62 -5.92
C TYR A 99 17.83 15.45 -5.20
N GLY A 100 17.85 15.18 -3.90
CA GLY A 100 16.68 15.08 -3.02
C GLY A 100 16.17 13.66 -2.81
N ASP A 101 15.27 13.49 -1.83
CA ASP A 101 14.69 12.18 -1.46
C ASP A 101 13.91 11.50 -2.59
N PHE A 102 13.37 12.28 -3.53
CA PHE A 102 12.57 11.78 -4.66
C PHE A 102 13.39 11.09 -5.76
N VAL A 103 14.73 11.19 -5.71
CA VAL A 103 15.62 10.52 -6.66
C VAL A 103 15.61 9.01 -6.47
N HIS A 104 15.20 8.48 -5.32
CA HIS A 104 15.21 7.04 -5.06
C HIS A 104 13.77 6.51 -4.97
N TYR A 105 13.46 5.41 -5.69
CA TYR A 105 12.11 4.83 -5.71
C TYR A 105 11.61 4.44 -4.31
N LYS A 106 12.51 4.08 -3.40
CA LYS A 106 12.21 3.67 -2.03
C LYS A 106 12.64 4.78 -1.05
N PRO A 107 11.71 5.63 -0.58
CA PRO A 107 12.06 6.67 0.39
C PRO A 107 12.63 6.02 1.66
N PRO A 108 13.70 6.57 2.26
CA PRO A 108 14.26 6.02 3.49
C PRO A 108 13.27 6.17 4.65
N VAL A 109 13.38 5.30 5.67
CA VAL A 109 12.63 5.45 6.92
C VAL A 109 13.33 6.51 7.77
N ASN A 110 12.73 7.68 7.87
CA ASN A 110 13.22 8.78 8.70
C ASN A 110 12.02 9.50 9.35
N ALA A 111 12.28 10.54 10.13
CA ALA A 111 11.22 11.23 10.87
C ALA A 111 10.13 11.84 9.94
N SER A 112 10.48 12.31 8.74
CA SER A 112 9.52 12.92 7.81
C SER A 112 8.68 11.87 7.07
N THR A 113 9.26 10.71 6.75
CA THR A 113 8.54 9.63 6.07
C THR A 113 7.82 8.69 7.02
N LEU A 114 8.08 8.75 8.34
CA LEU A 114 7.52 7.82 9.34
C LEU A 114 6.00 7.73 9.29
N ILE A 115 5.31 8.85 9.04
CA ILE A 115 3.84 8.89 8.92
C ILE A 115 3.33 8.03 7.75
N LEU A 116 4.09 7.93 6.66
CA LEU A 116 3.73 7.10 5.50
C LEU A 116 3.80 5.61 5.84
N TRP A 117 4.74 5.22 6.71
CA TRP A 117 4.95 3.83 7.12
C TRP A 117 3.98 3.41 8.23
N VAL A 118 3.87 4.22 9.30
CA VAL A 118 3.07 3.89 10.49
C VAL A 118 1.60 4.26 10.31
N GLY A 119 1.29 5.29 9.50
CA GLY A 119 -0.05 5.81 9.29
C GLY A 119 -1.08 4.74 8.90
N PRO A 120 -0.85 3.92 7.84
CA PRO A 120 -1.77 2.86 7.45
C PRO A 120 -2.06 1.87 8.58
N ALA A 121 -1.02 1.43 9.31
CA ALA A 121 -1.18 0.51 10.44
C ALA A 121 -1.95 1.15 11.59
N ALA A 122 -1.66 2.41 11.92
CA ALA A 122 -2.34 3.16 12.97
C ALA A 122 -3.83 3.33 12.67
N VAL A 123 -4.20 3.63 11.42
CA VAL A 123 -5.59 3.74 10.97
C VAL A 123 -6.31 2.39 11.09
N LEU A 124 -5.69 1.30 10.65
CA LEU A 124 -6.28 -0.04 10.76
C LEU A 124 -6.51 -0.45 12.22
N LEU A 125 -5.51 -0.27 13.09
CA LEU A 125 -5.63 -0.60 14.51
C LEU A 125 -6.66 0.28 15.21
N GLY A 126 -6.69 1.58 14.91
CA GLY A 126 -7.72 2.49 15.40
C GLY A 126 -9.12 2.08 14.97
N GLY A 127 -9.29 1.71 13.70
CA GLY A 127 -10.55 1.21 13.16
C GLY A 127 -11.04 -0.06 13.86
N VAL A 128 -10.17 -1.06 14.02
CA VAL A 128 -10.51 -2.30 14.75
C VAL A 128 -10.86 -2.00 16.21
N LEU A 129 -10.05 -1.18 16.88
CA LEU A 129 -10.26 -0.82 18.28
C LEU A 129 -11.62 -0.12 18.48
N THR A 130 -11.95 0.85 17.63
CA THR A 130 -13.24 1.55 17.70
C THR A 130 -14.42 0.60 17.52
N ILE A 131 -14.38 -0.31 16.53
CA ILE A 131 -15.42 -1.33 16.33
C ILE A 131 -15.58 -2.21 17.56
N VAL A 132 -14.47 -2.74 18.10
CA VAL A 132 -14.50 -3.62 19.30
C VAL A 132 -15.10 -2.90 20.50
N LEU A 133 -14.70 -1.65 20.75
CA LEU A 133 -15.23 -0.86 21.87
C LEU A 133 -16.74 -0.57 21.69
N MET A 134 -17.18 -0.30 20.46
CA MET A 134 -18.60 -0.10 20.16
C MET A 134 -19.42 -1.38 20.36
N THR A 135 -18.96 -2.52 19.85
CA THR A 135 -19.68 -3.81 19.99
C THR A 135 -19.72 -4.26 21.46
N ARG A 136 -18.64 -4.07 22.23
CA ARG A 136 -18.64 -4.40 23.67
C ARG A 136 -19.61 -3.53 24.47
N ARG A 137 -19.80 -2.26 24.09
CA ARG A 137 -20.80 -1.38 24.72
C ARG A 137 -22.23 -1.82 24.43
N GLN A 138 -22.53 -2.33 23.22
CA GLN A 138 -23.84 -2.87 22.89
C GLN A 138 -24.14 -4.22 23.57
N ARG A 139 -23.09 -5.00 23.91
CA ARG A 139 -23.21 -6.26 24.68
C ARG A 139 -23.32 -6.03 26.19
N ARG A 140 -23.73 -4.86 26.66
CA ARG A 140 -24.29 -4.78 28.02
C ARG A 140 -25.56 -5.63 28.01
N THR A 141 -25.47 -6.79 28.66
CA THR A 141 -26.60 -7.66 28.96
C THR A 141 -27.70 -6.80 29.56
N VAL A 142 -28.86 -6.77 28.90
CA VAL A 142 -30.09 -6.37 29.57
C VAL A 142 -30.26 -7.38 30.68
N ASP A 143 -30.12 -6.94 31.93
CA ASP A 143 -30.33 -7.78 33.09
C ASP A 143 -31.84 -8.00 33.21
N LEU A 144 -32.32 -9.10 32.65
CA LEU A 144 -33.75 -9.42 32.65
C LEU A 144 -34.13 -9.84 34.07
N SER A 145 -35.17 -9.22 34.60
CA SER A 145 -35.77 -9.70 35.83
C SER A 145 -36.28 -11.13 35.64
N ALA A 146 -36.39 -11.91 36.72
CA ALA A 146 -36.83 -13.29 36.65
C ALA A 146 -38.19 -13.45 35.92
N ASP A 147 -39.07 -12.45 36.05
CA ASP A 147 -40.38 -12.41 35.38
C ASP A 147 -40.26 -12.19 33.87
N GLU A 148 -39.33 -11.34 33.42
CA GLU A 148 -39.07 -11.08 32.00
C GLU A 148 -38.43 -12.30 31.32
N GLN A 149 -37.55 -13.00 32.03
CA GLN A 149 -36.93 -14.24 31.55
C GLN A 149 -37.98 -15.33 31.35
N ALA A 150 -38.87 -15.55 32.33
CA ALA A 150 -39.94 -16.54 32.24
C ALA A 150 -40.90 -16.26 31.09
N ARG A 151 -41.20 -14.98 30.82
CA ARG A 151 -42.05 -14.58 29.70
C ARG A 151 -41.38 -14.81 28.35
N LEU A 152 -40.07 -14.57 28.23
CA LEU A 152 -39.32 -14.84 27.00
C LEU A 152 -39.27 -16.33 26.68
N ASP A 153 -39.00 -17.16 27.69
CA ASP A 153 -38.98 -18.61 27.53
C ASP A 153 -40.35 -19.16 27.11
N ALA A 154 -41.44 -18.60 27.65
CA ALA A 154 -42.79 -18.97 27.26
C ALA A 154 -43.07 -18.67 25.77
N LEU A 155 -42.57 -17.55 25.24
CA LEU A 155 -42.75 -17.16 23.83
C LEU A 155 -41.91 -18.04 22.89
N LEU A 156 -40.65 -18.33 23.23
CA LEU A 156 -39.79 -19.19 22.41
C LEU A 156 -40.34 -20.61 22.29
N ASN A 157 -40.79 -21.19 23.41
CA ASN A 157 -41.38 -22.52 23.41
C ASN A 157 -42.71 -22.59 22.66
N ALA A 158 -43.49 -21.50 22.65
CA ALA A 158 -44.72 -21.42 21.88
C ALA A 158 -44.43 -21.43 20.37
N ASP A 159 -43.46 -20.64 19.91
CA ASP A 159 -43.05 -20.60 18.50
C ASP A 159 -42.50 -21.96 18.03
N ASP A 160 -41.65 -22.62 18.82
CA ASP A 160 -41.13 -23.97 18.51
C ASP A 160 -42.27 -25.00 18.39
N SER A 161 -43.30 -24.89 19.25
CA SER A 161 -44.46 -25.77 19.23
C SER A 161 -45.35 -25.56 18.00
N GLU A 162 -45.46 -24.32 17.51
CA GLU A 162 -46.21 -24.00 16.30
C GLU A 162 -45.45 -24.46 15.04
N GLN A 163 -44.13 -24.25 15.00
CA GLN A 163 -43.28 -24.75 13.91
C GLN A 163 -43.29 -26.29 13.81
N ALA A 164 -43.27 -26.99 14.96
CA ALA A 164 -43.35 -28.44 15.00
C ALA A 164 -44.70 -29.00 14.52
N LYS A 165 -45.79 -28.24 14.66
CA LYS A 165 -47.11 -28.59 14.10
C LYS A 165 -47.17 -28.34 12.59
N GLU A 166 -46.59 -27.23 12.12
CA GLU A 166 -46.56 -26.89 10.70
C GLU A 166 -45.74 -27.88 9.88
N GLN A 167 -44.63 -28.40 10.43
CA GLN A 167 -43.81 -29.44 9.78
C GLN A 167 -44.44 -30.84 9.76
N ARG A 168 -45.46 -31.09 10.59
CA ARG A 168 -46.18 -32.38 10.64
C ARG A 168 -47.42 -32.43 9.73
N LYS A 169 -47.74 -31.34 9.05
CA LYS A 169 -48.87 -31.21 8.14
C LYS A 169 -48.42 -31.35 6.69
#